data_AF-A0A8T3S7S2-F1
#
_entry.id   AF-A0A8T3S7S2-F1
#
_cell.length_a   1.000
_cell.length_b   1.000
_cell.length_c   1.000
_cell.angle_alpha   90.00
_cell.angle_beta   90.00
_cell.angle_gamma   90.00
#
_symmetry.space_group_name_H-M   'P 1'
#
loop_
_entity.id
_entity.type
_entity.pdbx_description
1 polymer ?
#
loop_
_entity_poly.entity_id
_entity_poly.type
_entity_poly.pdbx_seq_one_letter_code
_entity_poly.pdbx_strand_id
1 'polypeptide(L)'
;DGAAKARSAKAPAGAPPGTSPTTGAKPPRASKPPRAAPLSKDAYRRQLAAVESDLTRLGLRKGQLELSLSGDAVATNYVELRQLTSELADVDAALAQAEEAWLALEERAPR
;
A
#
# COMPACT_ATOMS: atom_id res chain seq x y z
N ASP A 1 -8.34 -54.26 -12.25
CA ASP A 1 -9.57 -54.53 -13.01
C ASP A 1 -10.72 -53.73 -12.43
N GLY A 2 -11.56 -52.99 -13.13
CA GLY A 2 -11.76 -52.79 -14.57
C GLY A 2 -12.96 -51.84 -14.75
N ALA A 3 -12.96 -51.15 -15.90
CA ALA A 3 -14.08 -50.64 -16.71
C ALA A 3 -15.40 -50.20 -16.00
N ALA A 4 -15.75 -48.92 -15.99
CA ALA A 4 -16.28 -48.12 -17.12
C ALA A 4 -17.78 -48.35 -17.46
N LYS A 5 -18.43 -47.20 -17.74
CA LYS A 5 -19.63 -46.98 -18.59
C LYS A 5 -20.98 -47.36 -17.95
N ALA A 6 -22.12 -46.72 -18.24
CA ALA A 6 -22.52 -45.71 -19.21
C ALA A 6 -23.88 -45.09 -18.73
N ARG A 7 -24.09 -43.77 -18.84
CA ARG A 7 -24.89 -43.06 -19.88
C ARG A 7 -26.37 -42.80 -19.58
N SER A 8 -26.77 -41.57 -19.98
CA SER A 8 -28.11 -41.08 -20.34
C SER A 8 -28.96 -40.61 -19.14
N ALA A 9 -29.72 -39.50 -19.17
CA ALA A 9 -30.25 -38.76 -20.31
C ALA A 9 -30.73 -37.33 -19.92
N LYS A 10 -30.76 -36.46 -20.93
CA LYS A 10 -31.88 -35.57 -21.33
C LYS A 10 -32.38 -34.46 -20.37
N ALA A 11 -32.14 -33.22 -20.80
CA ALA A 11 -32.90 -32.04 -20.38
C ALA A 11 -34.34 -32.06 -20.92
N PRO A 12 -35.27 -31.42 -20.20
CA PRO A 12 -36.09 -30.41 -20.86
C PRO A 12 -36.19 -29.09 -20.09
N ALA A 13 -36.40 -28.02 -20.86
CA ALA A 13 -36.67 -26.66 -20.43
C ALA A 13 -37.99 -26.52 -19.65
N GLY A 14 -38.05 -25.54 -18.74
CA GLY A 14 -39.28 -25.08 -18.09
C GLY A 14 -39.02 -24.14 -16.92
N ALA A 15 -39.06 -22.82 -17.17
CA ALA A 15 -39.38 -21.80 -16.16
C ALA A 15 -40.86 -21.95 -15.72
N PRO A 16 -41.38 -21.37 -14.61
CA PRO A 16 -40.96 -20.14 -13.88
C PRO A 16 -41.00 -20.35 -12.32
N PRO A 17 -40.79 -19.36 -11.40
CA PRO A 17 -41.78 -18.30 -11.11
C PRO A 17 -41.22 -16.95 -10.54
N GLY A 18 -42.10 -15.95 -10.45
CA GLY A 18 -42.16 -15.08 -9.26
C GLY A 18 -41.32 -13.81 -9.27
N THR A 19 -41.86 -12.74 -9.86
CA THR A 19 -41.51 -11.37 -9.47
C THR A 19 -41.80 -11.14 -7.98
N SER A 20 -40.75 -10.96 -7.19
CA SER A 20 -40.80 -10.33 -5.87
C SER A 20 -40.07 -8.99 -5.96
N PRO A 21 -40.66 -7.86 -5.50
CA PRO A 21 -39.94 -6.60 -5.47
C PRO A 21 -38.90 -6.67 -4.34
N THR A 22 -37.63 -6.86 -4.69
CA THR A 22 -36.55 -6.58 -3.74
C THR A 22 -36.46 -5.06 -3.63
N THR A 23 -36.86 -4.52 -2.48
CA THR A 23 -36.51 -3.17 -2.07
C THR A 23 -35.00 -3.15 -1.88
N GLY A 24 -34.28 -2.86 -2.96
CA GLY A 24 -32.83 -2.71 -2.98
C GLY A 24 -32.45 -1.53 -2.08
N ALA A 25 -32.15 -1.83 -0.82
CA ALA A 25 -31.65 -0.89 0.16
C ALA A 25 -30.45 -0.14 -0.42
N LYS A 26 -30.50 1.20 -0.30
CA LYS A 26 -29.38 2.07 -0.65
C LYS A 26 -28.11 1.58 0.08
N PRO A 27 -26.97 1.44 -0.61
CA PRO A 27 -25.74 0.99 0.04
C PRO A 27 -25.41 1.90 1.22
N PRO A 28 -24.96 1.36 2.37
CA PRO A 28 -24.57 2.18 3.50
C PRO A 28 -23.46 3.12 3.03
N ARG A 29 -23.71 4.41 3.21
CA ARG A 29 -22.71 5.45 2.91
C ARG A 29 -21.53 5.17 3.82
N ALA A 30 -20.35 4.89 3.25
CA ALA A 30 -19.14 4.69 4.03
C ALA A 30 -18.88 5.94 4.88
N SER A 31 -19.12 5.82 6.18
CA SER A 31 -18.79 6.86 7.15
C SER A 31 -17.27 6.93 7.23
N LYS A 32 -16.70 8.13 7.07
CA LYS A 32 -15.26 8.33 7.28
C LYS A 32 -14.91 7.90 8.71
N PRO A 33 -13.79 7.19 8.91
CA PRO A 33 -13.35 6.82 10.25
C PRO A 33 -13.16 8.09 11.11
N PRO A 34 -13.40 8.00 12.43
CA PRO A 34 -13.21 9.12 13.33
C PRO A 34 -11.74 9.58 13.32
N ARG A 35 -11.52 10.90 13.40
CA ARG A 35 -10.18 11.49 13.46
C ARG A 35 -9.45 10.98 14.71
N ALA A 36 -8.15 10.71 14.58
CA ALA A 36 -7.32 10.25 15.68
C ALA A 36 -7.24 11.29 16.81
N ALA A 37 -7.20 10.81 18.06
CA ALA A 37 -7.10 11.68 19.22
C ALA A 37 -5.74 12.43 19.24
N PRO A 38 -5.73 13.68 19.75
CA PRO A 38 -4.50 14.46 19.88
C PRO A 38 -3.51 13.77 20.82
N LEU A 39 -2.23 13.90 20.51
CA LEU A 39 -1.15 13.37 21.36
C LEU A 39 -0.86 14.32 22.52
N SER A 40 -0.28 13.78 23.59
CA SER A 40 0.38 14.62 24.59
C SER A 40 1.60 15.31 23.97
N LYS A 41 1.99 16.46 24.52
CA LYS A 41 3.12 17.25 24.00
C LYS A 41 4.42 16.44 23.90
N ASP A 42 4.74 15.65 24.92
CA ASP A 42 5.97 14.83 24.92
C ASP A 42 5.88 13.66 23.94
N ALA A 43 4.72 13.01 23.81
CA ALA A 43 4.54 11.95 22.83
C ALA A 43 4.66 12.49 21.40
N TYR A 44 4.05 13.65 21.13
CA TYR A 44 4.18 14.36 19.86
C TYR A 44 5.65 14.66 19.53
N ARG A 45 6.38 15.28 20.46
CA ARG A 45 7.79 15.64 20.27
C ARG A 45 8.68 14.42 19.97
N ARG A 46 8.46 13.30 20.66
CA ARG A 46 9.23 12.07 20.42
C ARG A 46 8.93 11.47 19.05
N GLN A 47 7.66 11.45 18.65
CA GLN A 47 7.27 10.94 17.33
C GLN A 47 7.78 11.85 16.21
N LEU A 48 7.69 13.17 16.39
CA LEU A 48 8.21 14.13 15.42
C LEU A 48 9.72 13.96 15.22
N ALA A 49 10.48 13.90 16.31
CA ALA A 49 11.93 13.71 16.24
C ALA A 49 12.32 12.38 15.56
N ALA A 50 11.54 11.32 15.75
CA ALA A 50 11.78 10.05 15.07
C ALA A 50 11.51 10.16 13.55
N VAL A 51 10.37 10.72 13.16
CA VAL A 51 10.01 10.91 11.74
C VAL A 51 10.98 11.84 11.02
N GLU A 52 11.39 12.95 11.66
CA GLU A 52 12.40 13.87 11.12
C GLU A 52 13.77 13.20 10.94
N SER A 53 14.17 12.36 11.90
CA SER A 53 15.39 11.56 11.80
C SER A 53 15.32 10.56 10.64
N ASP A 54 14.17 9.92 10.43
CA ASP A 54 13.97 8.98 9.33
C ASP A 54 14.00 9.69 7.98
N LEU A 55 13.31 10.83 7.83
CA LEU A 55 13.34 11.66 6.63
C LEU A 55 14.77 12.10 6.28
N THR A 56 15.53 12.56 7.29
CA THR A 56 16.93 12.96 7.10
C THR A 56 17.80 11.79 6.64
N ARG A 57 17.70 10.63 7.31
CA ARG A 57 18.49 9.44 6.96
C ARG A 57 18.16 8.94 5.55
N LEU A 58 16.88 8.86 5.22
CA LEU A 58 16.41 8.35 3.93
C LEU A 58 16.78 9.33 2.79
N GLY A 59 16.66 10.64 3.00
CA GLY A 59 17.09 11.65 2.03
C GLY A 59 18.59 11.58 1.74
N LEU A 60 19.43 11.39 2.77
CA LEU A 60 20.86 11.17 2.59
C LEU A 60 21.15 9.88 1.81
N ARG A 61 20.45 8.77 2.12
CA ARG A 61 20.63 7.51 1.39
C ARG A 61 20.24 7.64 -0.07
N LYS A 62 19.14 8.34 -0.36
CA LYS A 62 18.70 8.63 -1.72
C LYS A 62 19.79 9.36 -2.51
N GLY A 63 20.33 10.45 -1.97
CA GLY A 63 21.39 11.20 -2.64
C GLY A 63 22.65 10.36 -2.90
N GLN A 64 23.02 9.48 -1.98
CA GLN A 64 24.14 8.54 -2.19
C GLN A 64 23.87 7.55 -3.33
N LEU A 65 22.66 7.02 -3.43
CA LEU A 65 22.26 6.10 -4.50
C LEU A 65 22.23 6.82 -5.86
N GLU A 66 21.70 8.03 -5.93
CA GLU A 66 21.67 8.85 -7.15
C GLU A 66 23.08 9.20 -7.65
N LEU A 67 23.99 9.53 -6.73
CA LEU A 67 25.40 9.74 -7.06
C LEU A 67 26.06 8.47 -7.57
N SER A 68 25.77 7.32 -6.95
CA SER A 68 26.30 6.02 -7.39
C SER A 68 25.80 5.64 -8.78
N LEU A 69 24.52 5.86 -9.07
CA LEU A 69 23.91 5.63 -10.38
C LEU A 69 24.50 6.52 -11.49
N SER A 70 25.04 7.67 -11.14
CA SER A 70 25.69 8.60 -12.08
C SER A 70 27.12 8.17 -12.46
N GLY A 71 27.67 7.11 -11.86
CA GLY A 71 29.03 6.64 -12.10
C GLY A 71 29.15 5.72 -13.33
N ASP A 72 30.21 5.94 -14.14
CA ASP A 72 30.47 5.16 -15.36
C ASP A 72 30.64 3.65 -15.11
N ALA A 73 31.20 3.26 -13.96
CA ALA A 73 31.38 1.85 -13.61
C ALA A 73 30.05 1.09 -13.48
N VAL A 74 29.04 1.73 -12.87
CA VAL A 74 27.70 1.14 -12.71
C VAL A 74 27.01 0.97 -14.06
N ALA A 75 27.20 1.91 -14.99
CA ALA A 75 26.63 1.83 -16.34
C ALA A 75 27.13 0.60 -17.12
N THR A 76 28.34 0.12 -16.82
CA THR A 76 28.91 -1.09 -17.42
C THR A 76 28.53 -2.38 -16.69
N ASN A 77 27.92 -2.29 -15.50
CA ASN A 77 27.51 -3.43 -14.67
C ASN A 77 25.99 -3.49 -14.45
N TYR A 78 25.29 -4.23 -15.31
CA TYR A 78 23.82 -4.36 -15.27
C TYR A 78 23.25 -4.96 -13.98
N VAL A 79 24.00 -5.79 -13.27
CA VAL A 79 23.53 -6.39 -12.00
C VAL A 79 23.52 -5.33 -10.90
N GLU A 80 24.60 -4.55 -10.80
CA GLU A 80 24.71 -3.44 -9.87
C GLU A 80 23.71 -2.34 -10.20
N LEU A 81 23.51 -2.01 -11.48
CA LEU A 81 22.47 -1.09 -11.92
C LEU A 81 21.07 -1.53 -11.45
N ARG A 82 20.72 -2.81 -11.61
CA ARG A 82 19.43 -3.35 -11.13
C ARG A 82 19.32 -3.31 -9.60
N GLN A 83 20.40 -3.61 -8.89
CA GLN A 83 20.41 -3.56 -7.43
C GLN A 83 20.20 -2.13 -6.92
N LEU A 84 20.95 -1.16 -7.45
CA LEU A 84 20.86 0.25 -7.05
C LEU A 84 19.51 0.87 -7.39
N THR A 85 18.93 0.54 -8.55
CA THR A 85 17.59 1.01 -8.93
C THR A 85 16.48 0.41 -8.08
N SER A 86 16.59 -0.88 -7.72
CA SER A 86 15.65 -1.50 -6.76
C SER A 86 15.77 -0.84 -5.39
N GLU A 87 16.99 -0.63 -4.90
CA GLU A 87 17.20 0.00 -3.61
C GLU A 87 16.69 1.44 -3.59
N LEU A 88 16.90 2.20 -4.68
CA LEU A 88 16.36 3.55 -4.82
C LEU A 88 14.83 3.56 -4.74
N ALA A 89 14.16 2.61 -5.41
CA ALA A 89 12.70 2.47 -5.34
C ALA A 89 12.22 2.16 -3.92
N ASP A 90 12.93 1.30 -3.19
CA ASP A 90 12.62 0.99 -1.79
C ASP A 90 12.80 2.22 -0.88
N VAL A 91 13.84 3.02 -1.11
CA VAL A 91 14.08 4.28 -0.37
C VAL A 91 13.01 5.33 -0.68
N ASP A 92 12.61 5.47 -1.95
CA ASP A 92 11.53 6.38 -2.34
C ASP A 92 10.18 5.97 -1.71
N ALA A 93 9.89 4.68 -1.67
CA ALA A 93 8.69 4.16 -0.98
C ALA A 93 8.75 4.41 0.53
N ALA A 94 9.92 4.26 1.15
CA ALA A 94 10.12 4.55 2.57
C ALA A 94 10.01 6.06 2.88
N LEU A 95 10.51 6.93 1.99
CA LEU A 95 10.33 8.39 2.11
C LEU A 95 8.85 8.76 2.08
N ALA A 96 8.09 8.26 1.10
CA ALA A 96 6.66 8.51 1.02
C ALA A 96 5.90 8.07 2.28
N GLN A 97 6.29 6.92 2.87
CA GLN A 97 5.71 6.46 4.14
C GLN A 97 6.07 7.37 5.32
N ALA A 98 7.31 7.87 5.38
CA ALA A 98 7.74 8.80 6.43
C ALA A 98 7.04 10.16 6.29
N GLU A 99 6.83 10.65 5.06
CA GLU A 99 6.06 11.87 4.76
C GLU A 99 4.59 11.71 5.17
N GLU A 100 3.96 10.59 4.84
CA GLU A 100 2.59 10.29 5.27
C GLU A 100 2.51 10.20 6.81
N ALA A 101 3.50 9.57 7.46
CA ALA A 101 3.58 9.52 8.91
C ALA A 101 3.72 10.91 9.54
N TRP A 102 4.47 11.81 8.89
CA TRP A 102 4.58 13.21 9.31
C TRP A 102 3.22 13.94 9.19
N LEU A 103 2.53 13.79 8.07
CA LEU A 103 1.20 14.37 7.87
C LEU A 103 0.18 13.85 8.90
N ALA A 104 0.16 12.54 9.14
CA ALA A 104 -0.70 11.93 10.15
C ALA A 104 -0.36 12.36 11.58
N LEU A 105 0.91 12.70 11.84
CA LEU A 105 1.35 13.25 13.12
C LEU A 105 0.85 14.69 13.31
N GLU A 106 0.98 15.54 12.28
CA GLU A 106 0.48 16.92 12.29
C GLU A 106 -1.04 17.00 12.55
N GLU A 107 -1.83 16.05 12.02
CA GLU A 107 -3.26 15.95 12.33
C GLU A 107 -3.56 15.75 13.82
N ARG A 108 -2.60 15.22 14.58
CA ARG A 108 -2.69 14.87 16.00
C ARG A 108 -1.90 15.82 16.90
N ALA A 109 -1.44 16.95 16.35
CA ALA A 109 -0.71 17.95 17.11
C ALA A 109 -1.51 18.41 18.35
N PRO A 110 -0.84 18.58 19.50
CA PRO A 110 -1.48 19.15 20.69
C PRO A 110 -1.97 20.57 20.38
N ARG A 111 -3.22 20.87 20.71
CA ARG A 111 -3.84 22.19 20.57
C ARG A 111 -3.68 23.05 21.82
#